data_AF-A0A951NKD5-F1
#
_entry.id   AF-A0A951NKD5-F1
#
_cell.length_a   1.000
_cell.length_b   1.000
_cell.length_c   1.000
_cell.angle_alpha   90.00
_cell.angle_beta   90.00
_cell.angle_gamma   90.00
#
_symmetry.space_group_name_H-M   'P 1'
#
loop_
_entity.id
_entity.type
_entity.pdbx_description
1 polymer ?
#
loop_
_entity_poly.entity_id
_entity_poly.type
_entity_poly.pdbx_seq_one_letter_code
_entity_poly.pdbx_strand_id
1 'polypeptide(L)'
;MKQLDRPLPPGGRGRYDEVRYRDSLRALGLFPPIEIEDVHRAHRARARRIHPDRFETVEERARATRKIQEINAARDYLVRHFRGFELMQKARYRANGRGGGRAPVGRGWAEWALLPVTIVYAVATVAVAAPLIAAAAIVGSRRRRAWRARLGRLGVAAWRIWLGVAPHTAVLVLFIAPGPDILRAWAGLSALVMASADIATLLTGDANELRRHRPVARARSLAEAPVTSG
;
A
#
# COMPACT_ATOMS: atom_id res chain seq x y z
N MET A 1 -4.06 8.71 35.21
CA MET A 1 -4.70 7.63 34.42
C MET A 1 -3.83 6.38 34.50
N LYS A 2 -4.14 5.45 35.41
CA LYS A 2 -3.47 4.14 35.53
C LYS A 2 -4.30 3.09 34.80
N GLN A 3 -3.85 2.68 33.61
CA GLN A 3 -4.30 1.47 32.93
C GLN A 3 -3.07 0.60 32.69
N LEU A 4 -2.67 -0.15 33.71
CA LEU A 4 -1.76 -1.28 33.58
C LEU A 4 -2.12 -2.28 34.67
N ASP A 5 -2.03 -3.56 34.30
CA ASP A 5 -2.24 -4.76 35.10
C ASP A 5 -3.68 -5.23 35.29
N ARG A 6 -4.20 -5.87 34.23
CA ARG A 6 -5.05 -7.04 34.44
C ARG A 6 -4.31 -8.30 33.97
N PRO A 7 -3.96 -9.22 34.89
CA PRO A 7 -3.53 -10.55 34.48
C PRO A 7 -4.68 -11.24 33.75
N LEU A 8 -4.40 -11.75 32.56
CA LEU A 8 -5.37 -12.53 31.80
C LEU A 8 -5.58 -13.88 32.48
N PRO A 9 -6.85 -14.30 32.73
CA PRO A 9 -7.12 -15.54 33.42
C PRO A 9 -6.68 -16.75 32.59
N PRO A 10 -6.12 -17.80 33.22
CA PRO A 10 -5.82 -19.06 32.56
C PRO A 10 -7.13 -19.87 32.42
N GLY A 11 -7.41 -20.40 31.23
CA GLY A 11 -8.38 -21.51 31.07
C GLY A 11 -9.71 -21.23 30.36
N GLY A 12 -10.08 -19.98 30.07
CA GLY A 12 -11.26 -19.69 29.25
C GLY A 12 -10.93 -19.80 27.76
N ARG A 13 -11.72 -20.54 26.96
CA ARG A 13 -11.75 -20.36 25.49
C ARG A 13 -12.18 -18.92 25.23
N GLY A 14 -11.21 -18.02 25.16
CA GLY A 14 -11.44 -16.58 25.02
C GLY A 14 -12.36 -16.33 23.85
N ARG A 15 -13.41 -15.53 24.08
CA ARG A 15 -14.25 -15.04 22.99
C ARG A 15 -13.34 -14.30 22.00
N TYR A 16 -13.50 -14.60 20.71
CA TYR A 16 -12.82 -13.86 19.65
C TYR A 16 -13.07 -12.36 19.81
N ASP A 17 -12.00 -11.60 20.05
CA ASP A 17 -12.00 -10.15 20.04
C ASP A 17 -11.19 -9.67 18.83
N GLU A 18 -11.87 -8.99 17.90
CA GLU A 18 -11.31 -8.51 16.66
C GLU A 18 -10.24 -7.42 16.87
N VAL A 19 -10.44 -6.52 17.83
CA VAL A 19 -9.49 -5.42 18.09
C VAL A 19 -8.18 -6.02 18.55
N ARG A 20 -8.26 -6.92 19.54
CA ARG A 20 -7.09 -7.64 20.05
C ARG A 20 -6.41 -8.51 18.99
N TYR A 21 -7.19 -9.13 18.09
CA TYR A 21 -6.63 -9.90 16.98
C TYR A 21 -5.82 -9.00 16.03
N ARG A 22 -6.37 -7.85 15.65
CA ARG A 22 -5.68 -6.86 14.80
C ARG A 22 -4.42 -6.30 15.46
N ASP A 23 -4.47 -6.02 16.76
CA ASP A 23 -3.29 -5.54 17.48
C ASP A 23 -2.21 -6.61 17.57
N SER A 24 -2.60 -7.88 17.72
CA SER A 24 -1.67 -9.01 17.68
C SER A 24 -1.03 -9.17 16.29
N LEU A 25 -1.78 -8.93 15.20
CA LEU A 25 -1.22 -8.90 13.84
C LEU A 25 -0.20 -7.78 13.68
N ARG A 26 -0.51 -6.58 14.15
CA ARG A 26 0.43 -5.44 14.12
C ARG A 26 1.69 -5.71 14.93
N ALA A 27 1.55 -6.36 16.10
CA ALA A 27 2.67 -6.78 16.93
C ALA A 27 3.59 -7.79 16.23
N LEU A 28 3.12 -8.53 15.23
CA LEU A 28 3.94 -9.36 14.34
C LEU A 28 4.29 -8.69 13.00
N GLY A 29 3.66 -7.56 12.66
CA GLY A 29 3.85 -6.85 11.39
C GLY A 29 3.17 -7.54 10.21
N LEU A 30 2.04 -8.19 10.47
CA LEU A 30 1.26 -8.92 9.49
C LEU A 30 0.03 -8.12 9.05
N PHE A 31 -0.37 -8.29 7.79
CA PHE A 31 -1.55 -7.66 7.20
C PHE A 31 -2.39 -8.73 6.47
N PRO A 32 -3.71 -8.81 6.71
CA PRO A 32 -4.59 -9.72 5.98
C PRO A 32 -4.57 -9.47 4.45
N PRO A 33 -4.77 -10.50 3.61
CA PRO A 33 -5.00 -11.92 3.98
C PRO A 33 -3.72 -12.58 4.48
N ILE A 34 -3.85 -13.50 5.43
CA ILE A 34 -2.73 -14.22 6.04
C ILE A 34 -3.08 -15.69 6.23
N GLU A 35 -2.10 -16.55 6.09
CA GLU A 35 -2.18 -17.95 6.47
C GLU A 35 -1.58 -18.16 7.87
N ILE A 36 -1.89 -19.28 8.53
CA ILE A 36 -1.36 -19.58 9.87
C ILE A 36 0.16 -19.76 9.82
N GLU A 37 0.69 -20.26 8.71
CA GLU A 37 2.12 -20.41 8.45
C GLU A 37 2.84 -19.06 8.48
N ASP A 38 2.18 -17.98 8.04
CA ASP A 38 2.76 -16.63 8.06
C ASP A 38 2.90 -16.10 9.49
N VAL A 39 1.97 -16.44 10.39
CA VAL A 39 2.06 -16.14 11.82
C VAL A 39 3.30 -16.81 12.42
N HIS A 40 3.50 -18.10 12.13
CA HIS A 40 4.67 -18.85 12.61
C HIS A 40 5.99 -18.33 12.01
N ARG A 41 6.00 -18.01 10.72
CA ARG A 41 7.17 -17.46 10.02
C ARG A 41 7.57 -16.11 10.60
N ALA A 42 6.62 -15.19 10.75
CA ALA A 42 6.85 -13.85 11.29
C ALA A 42 7.30 -13.90 12.76
N HIS A 43 6.69 -14.77 13.57
CA HIS A 43 7.13 -15.00 14.95
C HIS A 43 8.59 -15.44 15.02
N ARG A 44 8.99 -16.48 14.28
CA ARG A 44 10.39 -16.96 14.25
C ARG A 44 11.36 -15.90 13.75
N ALA A 45 10.95 -15.08 12.77
CA ALA A 45 11.78 -14.00 12.25
C ALA A 45 12.00 -12.90 13.31
N ARG A 46 10.95 -12.49 14.04
CA ARG A 46 11.06 -11.48 15.10
C ARG A 46 11.78 -12.00 16.34
N ALA A 47 11.48 -13.22 16.79
CA ALA A 47 12.13 -13.83 17.95
C ALA A 47 13.65 -13.92 17.76
N ARG A 48 14.12 -14.32 16.57
CA ARG A 48 15.56 -14.33 16.24
C ARG A 48 16.19 -12.93 16.26
N ARG A 49 15.44 -11.88 15.95
CA ARG A 49 15.93 -10.49 15.95
C ARG A 49 16.03 -9.91 17.36
N ILE A 50 15.11 -10.26 18.25
CA ILE A 50 14.94 -9.64 19.57
C ILE A 50 15.30 -10.62 20.70
N HIS A 51 16.08 -11.67 20.41
CA HIS A 51 16.49 -12.63 21.43
C HIS A 51 17.36 -11.93 22.50
N PRO A 52 17.08 -12.09 23.80
CA PRO A 52 17.79 -11.38 24.87
C PRO A 52 19.30 -11.64 24.84
N ASP A 53 19.73 -12.85 24.49
CA ASP A 53 21.16 -13.22 24.40
C ASP A 53 21.96 -12.42 23.37
N ARG A 54 21.29 -11.67 22.48
CA ARG A 54 21.95 -10.81 21.49
C ARG A 54 22.35 -9.45 22.05
N PHE A 55 21.95 -9.12 23.28
CA PHE A 55 22.22 -7.83 23.91
C PHE A 55 23.25 -8.01 25.02
N GLU A 56 24.16 -7.05 25.14
CA GLU A 56 25.27 -7.12 26.11
C GLU A 56 24.86 -6.55 27.47
N THR A 57 24.08 -5.46 27.48
CA THR A 57 23.67 -4.77 28.70
C THR A 57 22.46 -5.41 29.37
N VAL A 58 22.41 -5.33 30.70
CA VAL A 58 21.30 -5.89 31.51
C VAL A 58 19.98 -5.21 31.16
N GLU A 59 20.01 -3.89 30.93
CA GLU A 59 18.84 -3.09 30.59
C GLU A 59 18.27 -3.44 29.21
N GLU A 60 19.12 -3.68 28.22
CA GLU A 60 18.70 -4.12 26.89
C GLU A 60 18.15 -5.54 26.91
N ARG A 61 18.78 -6.45 27.66
CA ARG A 61 18.25 -7.81 27.89
C ARG A 61 16.87 -7.75 28.52
N ALA A 62 16.67 -6.94 29.55
CA ALA A 62 15.37 -6.77 30.20
C ALA A 62 14.30 -6.19 29.23
N ARG A 63 14.69 -5.26 28.34
CA ARG A 63 13.80 -4.74 27.29
C ARG A 63 13.48 -5.81 26.24
N ALA A 64 14.46 -6.58 25.79
CA ALA A 64 14.28 -7.68 24.85
C ALA A 64 13.38 -8.78 25.41
N THR A 65 13.56 -9.16 26.68
CA THR A 65 12.72 -10.13 27.38
C THR A 65 11.26 -9.68 27.45
N ARG A 66 11.01 -8.41 27.80
CA ARG A 66 9.64 -7.87 27.74
C ARG A 66 9.06 -7.93 26.33
N LYS A 67 9.88 -7.59 25.33
CA LYS A 67 9.43 -7.58 23.94
C LYS A 67 9.14 -8.97 23.38
N ILE A 68 9.93 -9.98 23.74
CA ILE A 68 9.69 -11.36 23.30
C ILE A 68 8.45 -11.94 23.97
N GLN A 69 8.17 -11.59 25.23
CA GLN A 69 6.92 -11.96 25.92
C GLN A 69 5.69 -11.37 25.20
N GLU A 70 5.73 -10.09 24.81
CA GLU A 70 4.67 -9.46 24.01
C GLU A 70 4.44 -10.20 22.68
N ILE A 71 5.53 -10.54 21.98
CA ILE A 71 5.46 -11.24 20.69
C ILE A 71 4.91 -12.66 20.84
N ASN A 72 5.29 -13.38 21.89
CA ASN A 72 4.76 -14.71 22.20
C ASN A 72 3.27 -14.65 22.52
N ALA A 73 2.85 -13.70 23.37
CA ALA A 73 1.44 -13.50 23.70
C ALA A 73 0.60 -13.16 22.45
N ALA A 74 1.13 -12.32 21.54
CA ALA A 74 0.48 -12.00 20.27
C ALA A 74 0.34 -13.24 19.37
N ARG A 75 1.42 -14.02 19.19
CA ARG A 75 1.40 -15.27 18.42
C ARG A 75 0.36 -16.24 18.98
N ASP A 76 0.36 -16.48 20.29
CA ASP A 76 -0.52 -17.47 20.91
C ASP A 76 -1.99 -17.05 20.80
N TYR A 77 -2.27 -15.75 20.91
CA TYR A 77 -3.61 -15.22 20.67
C TYR A 77 -4.05 -15.45 19.22
N LEU A 78 -3.20 -15.15 18.24
CA LEU A 78 -3.50 -15.35 16.82
C LEU A 78 -3.75 -16.82 16.49
N VAL A 79 -2.85 -17.71 16.92
CA VAL A 79 -2.97 -19.15 16.67
C VAL A 79 -4.26 -19.70 17.27
N ARG A 80 -4.59 -19.31 18.50
CA ARG A 80 -5.81 -19.77 19.19
C ARG A 80 -7.09 -19.29 18.51
N HIS A 81 -7.08 -18.10 17.90
CA HIS A 81 -8.28 -17.46 17.35
C HIS A 81 -8.33 -17.41 15.82
N PHE A 82 -7.38 -18.06 15.14
CA PHE A 82 -7.24 -18.03 13.68
C PHE A 82 -8.53 -18.49 12.98
N ARG A 83 -9.11 -19.61 13.42
CA ARG A 83 -10.37 -20.14 12.88
C ARG A 83 -11.54 -19.15 13.01
N GLY A 84 -11.59 -18.39 14.10
CA GLY A 84 -12.60 -17.35 14.32
C GLY A 84 -12.45 -16.20 13.33
N PHE A 85 -11.21 -15.81 13.04
CA PHE A 85 -10.89 -14.81 12.04
C PHE A 85 -11.24 -15.28 10.62
N GLU A 86 -10.94 -16.52 10.25
CA GLU A 86 -11.31 -17.09 8.94
C GLU A 86 -12.83 -17.11 8.73
N LEU A 87 -13.58 -17.53 9.75
CA LEU A 87 -15.05 -17.52 9.70
C LEU A 87 -15.59 -16.10 9.53
N MET A 88 -15.02 -15.13 10.25
CA MET A 88 -15.39 -13.72 10.15
C MET A 88 -15.05 -13.14 8.77
N GLN A 89 -13.87 -13.46 8.21
CA GLN A 89 -13.51 -13.08 6.84
C GLN A 89 -14.49 -13.68 5.82
N LYS A 90 -14.80 -14.98 5.92
CA LYS A 90 -15.78 -15.63 5.05
C LYS A 90 -17.16 -14.99 5.18
N ALA A 91 -17.59 -14.65 6.40
CA ALA A 91 -18.85 -13.96 6.65
C ALA A 91 -18.87 -12.56 6.03
N ARG A 92 -17.79 -11.77 6.18
CA ARG A 92 -17.63 -10.47 5.51
C ARG A 92 -17.62 -10.58 4.01
N TYR A 93 -16.94 -11.58 3.46
CA TYR A 93 -16.92 -11.83 2.03
C TYR A 93 -18.32 -12.16 1.50
N ARG A 94 -19.10 -12.98 2.22
CA ARG A 94 -20.50 -13.27 1.89
C ARG A 94 -21.41 -12.06 2.04
N ALA A 95 -21.22 -11.23 3.08
CA ALA A 95 -22.02 -10.03 3.31
C ALA A 95 -21.76 -8.98 2.21
N ASN A 96 -20.48 -8.77 1.87
CA ASN A 96 -20.08 -7.88 0.77
C ASN A 96 -20.50 -8.46 -0.59
N GLY A 97 -20.50 -9.78 -0.75
CA GLY A 97 -20.94 -10.46 -1.98
C GLY A 97 -22.46 -10.41 -2.24
N ARG A 98 -23.29 -10.03 -1.25
CA ARG A 98 -24.72 -9.80 -1.45
C ARG A 98 -25.06 -8.38 -1.93
N GLY A 99 -24.10 -7.46 -1.91
CA GLY A 99 -24.24 -6.10 -2.42
C GLY A 99 -23.43 -5.88 -3.69
N GLY A 100 -23.91 -6.35 -4.84
CA GLY A 100 -23.35 -6.02 -6.14
C GLY A 100 -22.13 -6.86 -6.54
N GLY A 101 -22.31 -7.68 -7.57
CA GLY A 101 -21.30 -8.61 -8.04
C GLY A 101 -20.03 -7.92 -8.52
N ARG A 102 -18.92 -8.26 -7.87
CA ARG A 102 -17.69 -8.59 -8.58
C ARG A 102 -17.12 -9.83 -7.92
N ALA A 103 -17.40 -10.97 -8.55
CA ALA A 103 -16.66 -12.20 -8.29
C ALA A 103 -15.15 -11.89 -8.33
N PRO A 104 -14.31 -12.62 -7.58
CA PRO A 104 -12.88 -12.56 -7.85
C PRO A 104 -12.76 -12.99 -9.30
N VAL A 105 -12.27 -12.10 -10.15
CA VAL A 105 -11.96 -12.44 -11.53
C VAL A 105 -10.97 -13.58 -11.40
N GLY A 106 -11.46 -14.81 -11.56
CA GLY A 106 -10.62 -15.95 -11.82
C GLY A 106 -9.72 -15.53 -12.97
N ARG A 107 -8.45 -15.96 -12.93
CA ARG A 107 -7.46 -15.80 -14.01
C ARG A 107 -7.99 -16.42 -15.31
N GLY A 108 -8.99 -15.78 -15.88
CA GLY A 108 -9.67 -16.15 -17.09
C GLY A 108 -8.94 -15.47 -18.24
N TRP A 109 -9.11 -16.05 -19.41
CA TRP A 109 -8.68 -15.62 -20.74
C TRP A 109 -8.48 -14.10 -20.97
N ALA A 110 -9.13 -13.21 -20.22
CA ALA A 110 -8.87 -11.77 -20.20
C ALA A 110 -7.42 -11.40 -19.82
N GLU A 111 -6.74 -12.10 -18.89
CA GLU A 111 -5.30 -11.87 -18.62
C GLU A 111 -4.43 -12.29 -19.82
N TRP A 112 -4.82 -13.37 -20.52
CA TRP A 112 -4.16 -13.83 -21.74
C TRP A 112 -4.40 -12.88 -22.92
N ALA A 113 -5.58 -12.26 -23.01
CA ALA A 113 -5.91 -11.27 -24.02
C ALA A 113 -5.25 -9.89 -23.75
N LEU A 114 -4.99 -9.57 -22.48
CA LEU A 114 -4.33 -8.32 -22.08
C LEU A 114 -2.79 -8.45 -22.00
N LEU A 115 -2.25 -9.66 -22.02
CA LEU A 115 -0.80 -9.90 -22.07
C LEU A 115 -0.13 -9.24 -23.29
N PRO A 116 -0.64 -9.40 -24.53
CA PRO A 116 -0.10 -8.68 -25.69
C PRO A 116 -0.18 -7.17 -25.52
N VAL A 117 -1.31 -6.66 -25.00
CA VAL A 117 -1.54 -5.22 -24.80
C VAL A 117 -0.58 -4.64 -23.76
N THR A 118 -0.37 -5.34 -22.65
CA THR A 118 0.55 -4.93 -21.58
C THR A 118 2.01 -5.02 -22.03
N ILE A 119 2.38 -6.01 -22.85
CA ILE A 119 3.71 -6.12 -23.44
C ILE A 119 3.95 -4.97 -24.42
N VAL A 120 3.01 -4.67 -25.33
CA VAL A 120 3.13 -3.56 -26.29
C VAL A 120 3.21 -2.22 -25.55
N TYR A 121 2.39 -2.01 -24.52
CA TYR A 121 2.43 -0.81 -23.71
C TYR A 121 3.75 -0.67 -22.93
N ALA A 122 4.26 -1.75 -22.34
CA ALA A 122 5.54 -1.77 -21.64
C ALA A 122 6.71 -1.48 -22.59
N VAL A 123 6.72 -2.08 -23.78
CA VAL A 123 7.75 -1.86 -24.81
C VAL A 123 7.70 -0.42 -25.33
N ALA A 124 6.51 0.11 -25.63
CA ALA A 124 6.34 1.51 -26.05
C ALA A 124 6.80 2.48 -24.95
N THR A 125 6.45 2.22 -23.69
CA THR A 125 6.90 3.02 -22.55
C THR A 125 8.42 3.01 -22.42
N VAL A 126 9.07 1.84 -22.55
CA VAL A 126 10.53 1.72 -22.50
C VAL A 126 11.18 2.40 -23.70
N ALA A 127 10.65 2.24 -24.91
CA ALA A 127 11.19 2.84 -26.13
C ALA A 127 11.11 4.38 -26.12
N VAL A 128 10.07 4.95 -25.51
CA VAL A 128 9.92 6.40 -25.34
C VAL A 128 10.72 6.92 -24.14
N ALA A 129 10.79 6.17 -23.05
CA ALA A 129 11.53 6.58 -21.85
C ALA A 129 13.06 6.42 -22.00
N ALA A 130 13.54 5.43 -22.74
CA ALA A 130 14.97 5.14 -22.87
C ALA A 130 15.78 6.30 -23.50
N PRO A 131 15.34 6.96 -24.58
CA PRO A 131 16.03 8.14 -25.13
C PRO A 131 16.04 9.32 -24.15
N LEU A 132 14.96 9.51 -23.39
CA LEU A 132 14.88 10.58 -22.38
C LEU A 132 15.80 10.31 -21.19
N ILE A 133 15.88 9.05 -20.73
CA ILE A 133 16.80 8.62 -19.67
C ILE A 133 18.25 8.70 -20.16
N ALA A 134 18.53 8.30 -21.39
CA ALA A 134 19.85 8.41 -22.01
C ALA A 134 20.29 9.86 -22.21
N ALA A 135 19.40 10.73 -22.70
CA ALA A 135 19.65 12.17 -22.80
C ALA A 135 19.88 12.79 -21.41
N ALA A 136 19.06 12.43 -20.42
CA ALA A 136 19.26 12.85 -19.03
C ALA A 136 20.54 12.26 -18.41
N ALA A 137 21.01 11.10 -18.89
CA ALA A 137 22.25 10.48 -18.46
C ALA A 137 23.49 11.22 -18.99
N ILE A 138 23.46 11.55 -20.29
CA ILE A 138 24.50 12.27 -21.05
C ILE A 138 24.61 13.73 -20.59
N VAL A 139 23.50 14.38 -20.23
CA VAL A 139 23.51 15.68 -19.55
C VAL A 139 23.97 15.46 -18.09
N GLY A 140 25.30 15.52 -17.91
CA GLY A 140 26.04 15.00 -16.77
C GLY A 140 25.49 15.27 -15.36
N SER A 141 25.79 14.32 -14.46
CA SER A 141 25.38 14.25 -13.05
C SER A 141 25.61 15.53 -12.22
N ARG A 142 26.56 16.40 -12.62
CA ARG A 142 26.78 17.70 -11.97
C ARG A 142 25.72 18.75 -12.31
N ARG A 143 25.15 18.74 -13.53
CA ARG A 143 24.07 19.66 -13.92
C ARG A 143 22.72 19.28 -13.30
N ARG A 144 22.49 18.02 -12.94
CA ARG A 144 21.18 17.56 -12.40
C ARG A 144 20.81 18.17 -11.05
N ARG A 145 21.79 18.45 -10.18
CA ARG A 145 21.54 19.15 -8.90
C ARG A 145 21.15 20.62 -9.13
N ALA A 146 21.82 21.30 -10.06
CA ALA A 146 21.46 22.66 -10.46
C ALA A 146 20.13 22.72 -11.24
N TRP A 147 19.85 21.73 -12.09
CA TRP A 147 18.60 21.65 -12.87
C TRP A 147 17.38 21.38 -12.00
N ARG A 148 17.49 20.52 -10.96
CA ARG A 148 16.41 20.34 -9.97
C ARG A 148 16.17 21.59 -9.11
N ALA A 149 17.21 22.38 -8.84
CA ALA A 149 17.07 23.65 -8.15
C ALA A 149 16.45 24.74 -9.05
N ARG A 150 16.69 24.68 -10.38
CA ARG A 150 16.16 25.64 -11.37
C ARG A 150 14.77 25.29 -11.92
N LEU A 151 14.45 24.00 -12.04
CA LEU A 151 13.08 23.51 -12.21
C LEU A 151 12.36 23.76 -10.88
N GLY A 152 12.01 25.02 -10.63
CA GLY A 152 11.17 25.39 -9.51
C GLY A 152 9.82 24.65 -9.57
N ARG A 153 8.91 24.99 -8.67
CA ARG A 153 7.57 24.37 -8.59
C ARG A 153 6.84 24.31 -9.94
N LEU A 154 7.06 25.29 -10.82
CA LEU A 154 6.51 25.34 -12.18
C LEU A 154 7.03 24.23 -13.11
N GLY A 155 8.30 23.86 -13.00
CA GLY A 155 8.88 22.78 -13.80
C GLY A 155 8.33 21.40 -13.42
N VAL A 156 8.11 21.18 -12.12
CA VAL A 156 7.48 19.96 -11.62
C VAL A 156 6.00 19.90 -12.01
N ALA A 157 5.29 21.03 -11.96
CA ALA A 157 3.91 21.12 -12.42
C ALA A 157 3.80 20.86 -13.93
N ALA A 158 4.63 21.51 -14.75
CA ALA A 158 4.67 21.30 -16.19
C ALA A 158 5.01 19.85 -16.55
N TRP A 159 5.95 19.21 -15.84
CA TRP A 159 6.27 17.80 -16.02
C TRP A 159 5.08 16.87 -15.70
N ARG A 160 4.34 17.16 -14.63
CA ARG A 160 3.12 16.41 -14.26
C ARG A 160 2.00 16.58 -15.28
N ILE A 161 1.79 17.81 -15.74
CA ILE A 161 0.83 18.12 -16.81
C ILE A 161 1.23 17.37 -18.08
N TRP A 162 2.52 17.37 -18.44
CA TRP A 162 3.01 16.68 -19.62
C TRP A 162 2.84 15.15 -19.54
N LEU A 163 3.08 14.53 -18.38
CA LEU A 163 2.82 13.10 -18.19
C LEU A 163 1.34 12.72 -18.33
N GLY A 164 0.42 13.64 -18.00
CA GLY A 164 -1.00 13.46 -18.28
C GLY A 164 -1.31 13.67 -19.76
N VAL A 165 -0.83 14.75 -20.37
CA VAL A 165 -1.26 15.17 -21.71
C VAL A 165 -0.57 14.37 -22.82
N ALA A 166 0.73 14.08 -22.72
CA ALA A 166 1.51 13.49 -23.81
C ALA A 166 1.03 12.10 -24.26
N PRO A 167 0.65 11.17 -23.36
CA PRO A 167 0.06 9.90 -23.78
C PRO A 167 -1.25 10.09 -24.56
N HIS A 168 -2.10 11.03 -24.14
CA HIS A 168 -3.36 11.33 -24.81
C HIS A 168 -3.13 11.94 -26.20
N THR A 169 -2.16 12.85 -26.31
CA THR A 169 -1.81 13.46 -27.61
C THR A 169 -1.26 12.41 -28.57
N ALA A 170 -0.41 11.48 -28.11
CA ALA A 170 0.15 10.41 -28.93
C ALA A 170 -0.95 9.48 -29.47
N VAL A 171 -1.92 9.10 -28.64
CA VAL A 171 -3.05 8.25 -29.07
C VAL A 171 -3.97 8.99 -30.04
N LEU A 172 -4.23 10.29 -29.84
CA LEU A 172 -5.01 11.11 -30.77
C LEU A 172 -4.32 11.25 -32.14
N VAL A 173 -3.01 11.46 -32.16
CA VAL A 173 -2.24 11.53 -33.41
C VAL A 173 -2.30 10.21 -34.16
N LEU A 174 -2.16 9.07 -33.47
CA LEU A 174 -2.31 7.73 -34.06
C LEU A 174 -3.72 7.46 -34.58
N PHE A 175 -4.75 8.02 -33.94
CA PHE A 175 -6.13 7.90 -34.39
C PHE A 175 -6.41 8.68 -35.68
N ILE A 176 -5.84 9.88 -35.81
CA ILE A 176 -6.07 10.78 -36.96
C ILE A 176 -5.16 10.42 -38.15
N ALA A 177 -3.99 9.83 -37.90
CA ALA A 177 -3.04 9.47 -38.93
C ALA A 177 -3.67 8.55 -40.02
N PRO A 178 -3.28 8.71 -41.29
CA PRO A 178 -3.65 7.78 -42.35
C PRO A 178 -3.03 6.42 -42.05
N GLY A 179 -3.88 5.40 -41.92
CA GLY A 179 -3.48 4.05 -41.56
C GLY A 179 -4.65 3.07 -41.67
N PRO A 180 -4.39 1.76 -41.58
CA PRO A 180 -5.43 0.74 -41.65
C PRO A 180 -6.45 0.92 -40.52
N ASP A 181 -7.73 0.72 -40.82
CA ASP A 181 -8.86 0.99 -39.92
C ASP A 181 -8.76 0.26 -38.57
N ILE A 182 -8.09 -0.89 -38.56
CA ILE A 182 -7.83 -1.65 -37.34
C ILE A 182 -6.96 -0.85 -36.35
N LEU A 183 -5.94 -0.13 -36.81
CA LEU A 183 -5.09 0.69 -35.95
C LEU A 183 -5.84 1.89 -35.38
N ARG A 184 -6.77 2.46 -36.15
CA ARG A 184 -7.64 3.56 -35.69
C ARG A 184 -8.64 3.06 -34.66
N ALA A 185 -9.28 1.91 -34.88
CA ALA A 185 -10.17 1.30 -33.91
C ALA A 185 -9.44 0.98 -32.59
N TRP A 186 -8.22 0.47 -32.67
CA TRP A 186 -7.37 0.21 -31.50
C TRP A 186 -6.91 1.48 -30.78
N ALA A 187 -6.55 2.54 -31.52
CA ALA A 187 -6.21 3.84 -30.94
C ALA A 187 -7.41 4.48 -30.23
N GLY A 188 -8.60 4.40 -30.85
CA GLY A 188 -9.86 4.88 -30.25
C GLY A 188 -10.20 4.14 -28.96
N LEU A 189 -10.07 2.81 -28.93
CA LEU A 189 -10.30 2.01 -27.72
C LEU A 189 -9.30 2.35 -26.61
N SER A 190 -8.02 2.54 -26.97
CA SER A 190 -6.97 2.92 -26.01
C SER A 190 -7.22 4.31 -25.41
N ALA A 191 -7.65 5.28 -26.23
CA ALA A 191 -8.03 6.61 -25.76
C ALA A 191 -9.21 6.54 -24.78
N LEU A 192 -10.23 5.73 -25.10
CA LEU A 192 -11.41 5.56 -24.25
C LEU A 192 -11.05 4.96 -22.89
N VAL A 193 -10.24 3.90 -22.87
CA VAL A 193 -9.78 3.27 -21.62
C VAL A 193 -8.97 4.26 -20.78
N MET A 194 -8.05 5.01 -21.40
CA MET A 194 -7.20 5.96 -20.70
C MET A 194 -8.02 7.13 -20.12
N ALA A 195 -8.94 7.71 -20.91
CA ALA A 195 -9.87 8.74 -20.44
C ALA A 195 -10.78 8.22 -19.30
N SER A 196 -11.22 6.97 -19.36
CA SER A 196 -12.04 6.38 -18.30
C SER A 196 -11.27 6.23 -16.98
N ALA A 197 -9.97 5.90 -17.03
CA ALA A 197 -9.12 5.80 -15.86
C ALA A 197 -8.83 7.16 -15.23
N ASP A 198 -8.65 8.20 -16.06
CA ASP A 198 -8.46 9.57 -15.60
C ASP A 198 -9.75 10.13 -14.98
N ILE A 199 -10.91 9.91 -15.60
CA ILE A 199 -12.21 10.27 -15.03
C ILE A 199 -12.43 9.51 -13.72
N ALA A 200 -12.13 8.21 -13.65
CA ALA A 200 -12.25 7.44 -12.42
C ALA A 200 -11.34 8.01 -11.33
N THR A 201 -10.11 8.41 -11.67
CA THR A 201 -9.16 9.02 -10.73
C THR A 201 -9.62 10.40 -10.27
N LEU A 202 -10.20 11.21 -11.16
CA LEU A 202 -10.78 12.52 -10.83
C LEU A 202 -12.04 12.38 -9.95
N LEU A 203 -12.92 11.43 -10.28
CA LEU A 203 -14.14 11.15 -9.51
C LEU A 203 -13.84 10.51 -8.16
N THR A 204 -12.72 9.80 -8.03
CA THR A 204 -12.22 9.27 -6.74
C THR A 204 -11.27 10.23 -6.04
N GLY A 205 -11.04 11.42 -6.61
CA GLY A 205 -9.85 12.26 -6.46
C GLY A 205 -9.46 12.74 -5.07
N ASP A 206 -10.34 12.79 -4.08
CA ASP A 206 -10.04 13.51 -2.82
C ASP A 206 -10.44 12.76 -1.55
N ALA A 207 -10.89 11.51 -1.66
CA ALA A 207 -11.34 10.76 -0.49
C ALA A 207 -10.19 10.27 0.42
N ASN A 208 -8.95 10.22 -0.08
CA ASN A 208 -7.83 9.59 0.64
C ASN A 208 -6.79 10.58 1.21
N GLU A 209 -6.58 11.75 0.61
CA GLU A 209 -5.59 12.72 1.12
C GLU A 209 -6.14 13.55 2.30
N LEU A 210 -7.44 13.85 2.35
CA LEU A 210 -8.05 14.59 3.46
C LEU A 210 -8.21 13.76 4.76
N ARG A 211 -8.20 12.43 4.68
CA ARG A 211 -8.28 11.55 5.88
C ARG A 211 -6.95 11.33 6.59
N ARG A 212 -5.81 11.48 5.91
CA ARG A 212 -4.49 11.22 6.52
C ARG A 212 -3.93 12.40 7.31
N HIS A 213 -4.37 13.63 7.06
CA HIS A 213 -3.75 14.82 7.66
C HIS A 213 -4.49 15.50 8.82
N ARG A 214 -5.73 15.11 9.18
CA ARG A 214 -6.46 15.76 10.29
C ARG A 214 -6.23 15.23 11.72
N PRO A 215 -5.95 13.94 12.01
CA PRO A 215 -5.80 13.51 13.41
C PRO A 215 -4.41 13.77 14.00
N VAL A 216 -3.35 13.89 13.20
CA VAL A 216 -1.97 14.08 13.72
C VAL A 216 -1.68 15.53 14.10
N ALA A 217 -2.23 16.49 13.35
CA ALA A 217 -2.05 17.92 13.66
C ALA A 217 -2.78 18.33 14.96
N ARG A 218 -3.95 17.73 15.24
CA ARG A 218 -4.75 18.03 16.45
C ARG A 218 -4.18 17.39 17.72
N ALA A 219 -3.53 16.23 17.60
CA ALA A 219 -2.84 15.58 18.71
C ALA A 219 -1.59 16.38 19.15
N ARG A 220 -0.90 17.02 18.20
CA ARG A 220 0.29 17.83 18.50
C ARG A 220 -0.07 19.18 19.15
N SER A 221 -1.15 19.84 18.70
CA SER A 221 -1.61 21.09 19.31
C SER A 221 -2.16 20.92 20.73
N LEU A 222 -2.63 19.73 21.10
CA LEU A 222 -3.06 19.42 22.48
C LEU A 222 -1.90 19.03 23.41
N ALA A 223 -0.78 18.57 22.85
CA ALA A 223 0.42 18.23 23.62
C ALA A 223 1.29 19.46 23.94
N GLU A 224 1.18 20.54 23.17
CA GLU A 224 1.96 21.76 23.32
C GLU A 224 1.21 22.89 24.07
N ALA A 225 -0.01 22.64 24.56
CA ALA A 225 -0.73 23.63 25.36
C ALA A 225 -0.07 23.78 26.75
N PRO A 226 0.44 24.98 27.11
CA PRO A 226 1.05 25.20 28.41
C PRO A 226 0.02 25.07 29.52
N VAL A 227 0.32 24.23 30.51
CA VAL A 227 -0.47 24.09 31.73
C VAL A 227 -0.31 25.39 32.52
N THR A 228 -1.28 26.29 32.38
CA THR A 228 -1.39 27.46 33.25
C THR A 228 -1.84 26.99 34.62
N SER A 229 -0.88 26.85 35.53
CA SER A 229 -1.13 26.62 36.96
C SER A 229 -1.75 27.88 37.58
N GLY A 230 -3.02 27.78 37.96
CA GLY A 230 -3.68 28.65 38.94
C GLY A 230 -3.80 27.93 40.27
#